data_AF-A0AAW2FRJ5-F1
#
_entry.id   AF-A0AAW2FRJ5-F1
#
_cell.length_a   1.000
_cell.length_b   1.000
_cell.length_c   1.000
_cell.angle_alpha   90.00
_cell.angle_beta   90.00
_cell.angle_gamma   90.00
#
_symmetry.space_group_name_H-M   'P 1'
#
loop_
_entity.id
_entity.type
_entity.pdbx_description
1 polymer ?
#
loop_
_entity_poly.entity_id
_entity_poly.type
_entity_poly.pdbx_seq_one_letter_code
_entity_poly.pdbx_strand_id
1 'polypeptide(L)'
;MTSFLKTINGLQLFHKSLKRSIDMMSVPKREKYIPQPRYRHPEWLPKPQRVLYDERLTNDNQQFLNEVVQDTYVSPTINTNSPLKEDPIEPTVEWKVGMQRTGLIAKKIGIYPLWLKNGKKVSSTLLQIVDNEVVKYIPPEKFFPVISKTPSIQVKNRRGCLIIGAENIDPQLITKEYYGIFNDTGVQPKRILRRFIVSREAALQPGTPLFATHFKPGEIVDIRGKTVDRGFQGVMKRWGFKGMPASHGVTKTHRRPGNIGSGGTKARVMPGTKLPGHMGNRWRILRGVRILRINTKYNVIWVLGQNIPGETNSYCYMYDTRLPLRKSQTMPNFPTYFPNTTDELLPEELYADDVHPFSDSTIEFQEES
;
A
#
# COMPACT_ATOMS: atom_id res chain seq x y z
N MET A 1 37.28 -86.26 36.36
CA MET A 1 36.35 -85.23 36.86
C MET A 1 35.56 -84.68 35.67
N THR A 2 34.49 -85.38 35.25
CA THR A 2 33.08 -84.97 35.46
C THR A 2 32.73 -83.69 34.68
N SER A 3 32.13 -83.84 33.49
CA SER A 3 30.67 -83.64 33.24
C SER A 3 30.34 -82.17 32.88
N PHE A 4 30.01 -81.88 31.61
CA PHE A 4 28.65 -81.68 31.08
C PHE A 4 28.08 -80.25 31.25
N LEU A 5 27.26 -79.84 30.25
CA LEU A 5 26.41 -78.64 30.12
C LEU A 5 27.13 -77.41 29.52
N LYS A 6 27.07 -77.08 28.22
CA LYS A 6 25.93 -76.91 27.28
C LYS A 6 24.86 -75.94 27.80
N THR A 7 24.86 -74.70 27.29
CA THR A 7 23.77 -73.98 26.56
C THR A 7 24.13 -72.47 26.42
N ILE A 8 24.37 -71.94 25.21
CA ILE A 8 23.45 -71.27 24.25
C ILE A 8 23.17 -69.77 24.57
N ASN A 9 23.64 -68.93 23.64
CA ASN A 9 23.17 -67.63 23.15
C ASN A 9 22.89 -66.48 24.13
N GLY A 10 23.64 -65.38 23.95
CA GLY A 10 23.11 -64.06 24.28
C GLY A 10 24.15 -62.97 24.46
N LEU A 11 24.16 -62.03 23.51
CA LEU A 11 24.67 -60.66 23.62
C LEU A 11 26.19 -60.42 23.56
N GLN A 12 26.60 -60.02 22.36
CA GLN A 12 27.72 -59.11 22.12
C GLN A 12 27.55 -57.82 22.92
N LEU A 13 28.43 -57.58 23.90
CA LEU A 13 28.66 -56.24 24.45
C LEU A 13 30.06 -55.78 24.05
N PHE A 14 30.05 -55.00 22.97
CA PHE A 14 31.06 -54.08 22.45
C PHE A 14 32.32 -53.88 23.30
N HIS A 15 33.41 -54.49 22.83
CA HIS A 15 34.77 -53.98 22.94
C HIS A 15 34.85 -52.57 22.31
N LYS A 16 34.78 -51.50 23.10
CA LYS A 16 35.23 -50.15 22.70
C LYS A 16 35.23 -49.16 23.87
N SER A 17 35.96 -49.48 24.92
CA SER A 17 36.35 -48.49 25.92
C SER A 17 37.84 -48.66 26.16
N LEU A 18 38.61 -47.57 26.02
CA LEU A 18 40.09 -47.43 26.12
C LEU A 18 40.83 -47.18 24.79
N LYS A 19 40.38 -46.18 24.03
CA LYS A 19 41.31 -45.24 23.37
C LYS A 19 40.87 -43.82 23.71
N ARG A 20 41.44 -43.24 24.77
CA ARG A 20 41.38 -41.80 25.00
C ARG A 20 42.41 -41.15 24.07
N SER A 21 42.00 -40.84 22.84
CA SER A 21 42.72 -39.88 22.02
C SER A 21 42.50 -38.50 22.62
N ILE A 22 43.60 -37.82 22.95
CA ILE A 22 43.58 -36.39 23.25
C ILE A 22 43.24 -35.71 21.91
N ASP A 23 41.96 -35.43 21.69
CA ASP A 23 41.56 -34.48 20.67
C ASP A 23 42.14 -33.14 21.08
N MET A 24 43.25 -32.75 20.45
CA MET A 24 43.64 -31.35 20.41
C MET A 24 42.42 -30.61 19.90
N MET A 25 41.72 -29.90 20.79
CA MET A 25 40.62 -29.03 20.42
C MET A 25 41.14 -28.16 19.29
N SER A 26 40.60 -28.38 18.08
CA SER A 26 40.77 -27.48 16.98
C SER A 26 40.15 -26.18 17.43
N VAL A 27 40.98 -25.26 17.94
CA VAL A 27 40.55 -23.89 18.17
C VAL A 27 40.04 -23.45 16.80
N PRO A 28 38.74 -23.16 16.63
CA PRO A 28 38.27 -22.67 15.36
C PRO A 28 38.98 -21.34 15.16
N LYS A 29 39.98 -21.32 14.27
CA LYS A 29 40.52 -20.08 13.75
C LYS A 29 39.33 -19.42 13.07
N ARG A 30 38.65 -18.53 13.79
CA ARG A 30 37.78 -17.53 13.17
C ARG A 30 38.71 -16.79 12.22
N GLU A 31 38.65 -17.13 10.94
CA GLU A 31 39.17 -16.28 9.90
C GLU A 31 38.58 -14.91 10.19
N LYS A 32 39.43 -13.98 10.63
CA LYS A 32 39.00 -12.60 10.79
C LYS A 32 38.52 -12.22 9.38
N TYR A 33 37.22 -12.03 9.21
CA TYR A 33 36.69 -11.42 8.02
C TYR A 33 37.34 -10.03 7.93
N ILE A 34 38.41 -9.93 7.15
CA ILE A 34 39.02 -8.65 6.84
C ILE A 34 38.04 -8.04 5.83
N PRO A 35 37.28 -6.99 6.19
CA PRO A 35 36.41 -6.36 5.22
C PRO A 35 37.28 -5.94 4.03
N GLN A 36 36.86 -6.29 2.82
CA GLN A 36 37.58 -5.83 1.63
C GLN A 36 37.70 -4.30 1.70
N PRO A 37 38.89 -3.73 1.43
CA PRO A 37 39.06 -2.29 1.45
C PRO A 37 38.04 -1.69 0.50
N ARG A 38 37.20 -0.79 1.00
CA ARG A 38 36.26 -0.07 0.14
C ARG A 38 37.11 0.75 -0.82
N TYR A 39 37.10 0.41 -2.11
CA TYR A 39 37.70 1.23 -3.15
C TYR A 39 37.11 2.64 -3.04
N ARG A 40 37.91 3.59 -2.54
CA ARG A 40 37.54 5.00 -2.60
C ARG A 40 37.81 5.44 -4.03
N HIS A 41 36.90 6.22 -4.60
CA HIS A 41 37.18 6.89 -5.87
C HIS A 41 38.50 7.68 -5.69
N PRO A 42 39.42 7.64 -6.66
CA PRO A 42 40.64 8.43 -6.59
C PRO A 42 40.27 9.90 -6.42
N GLU A 43 40.97 10.61 -5.53
CA GLU A 43 40.67 12.02 -5.19
C GLU A 43 40.83 12.96 -6.40
N TRP A 44 41.68 12.59 -7.35
CA TRP A 44 41.90 13.32 -8.60
C TRP A 44 40.80 13.11 -9.64
N LEU A 45 39.95 12.07 -9.49
CA LEU A 45 38.80 11.91 -10.37
C LEU A 45 37.72 12.89 -9.90
N PRO A 46 37.39 13.93 -10.70
CA PRO A 46 36.34 14.85 -10.32
C PRO A 46 35.06 14.06 -10.07
N LYS A 47 34.51 14.19 -8.85
CA LYS A 47 33.20 13.60 -8.56
C LYS A 47 32.20 14.23 -9.53
N PRO A 48 31.32 13.44 -10.16
CA PRO A 48 30.22 14.02 -10.91
C PRO A 48 29.42 14.90 -9.94
N GLN A 49 29.51 16.22 -10.10
CA GLN A 49 28.68 17.15 -9.35
C GLN A 49 27.26 16.96 -9.87
N ARG A 50 26.44 16.27 -9.09
CA ARG A 50 24.98 16.35 -9.26
C ARG A 50 24.57 17.72 -8.75
N VAL A 51 24.59 18.67 -9.67
CA VAL A 51 24.16 20.03 -9.46
C VAL A 51 22.64 20.02 -9.29
N LEU A 52 22.16 20.58 -8.18
CA LEU A 52 20.74 20.71 -7.83
C LEU A 52 20.20 22.12 -8.15
N TYR A 53 21.06 23.03 -8.64
CA TYR A 53 20.71 24.42 -8.91
C TYR A 53 20.26 24.63 -10.35
N ASP A 54 19.38 25.62 -10.51
CA ASP A 54 18.88 26.12 -11.79
C ASP A 54 20.04 26.29 -12.76
N GLU A 55 20.05 25.47 -13.81
CA GLU A 55 20.73 25.83 -15.04
C GLU A 55 20.28 27.26 -15.33
N ARG A 56 21.20 28.19 -15.62
CA ARG A 56 20.88 29.60 -15.89
C ARG A 56 20.10 29.71 -17.21
N LEU A 57 18.91 29.15 -17.24
CA LEU A 57 17.98 29.08 -18.33
C LEU A 57 17.38 30.47 -18.49
N THR A 58 17.39 30.96 -19.72
CA THR A 58 16.56 32.12 -20.06
C THR A 58 15.09 31.76 -19.89
N ASN A 59 14.25 32.77 -19.70
CA ASN A 59 12.79 32.56 -19.61
C ASN A 59 12.26 31.84 -20.86
N ASP A 60 12.78 32.20 -22.04
CA ASP A 60 12.43 31.58 -23.32
C ASP A 60 12.74 30.07 -23.33
N ASN A 61 13.89 29.66 -22.77
CA ASN A 61 14.24 28.24 -22.68
C ASN A 61 13.35 27.49 -21.69
N GLN A 62 12.93 28.14 -20.60
CA GLN A 62 11.99 27.54 -19.65
C GLN A 62 10.61 27.33 -20.30
N GLN A 63 10.14 28.31 -21.08
CA GLN A 63 8.90 28.19 -21.85
C GLN A 63 8.99 27.05 -22.87
N PHE A 64 10.07 27.00 -23.65
CA PHE A 64 10.32 25.91 -24.60
C PHE A 64 10.34 24.54 -23.93
N LEU A 65 10.99 24.38 -22.77
CA LEU A 65 11.00 23.11 -22.05
C LEU A 65 9.61 22.73 -21.54
N ASN A 66 8.81 23.70 -21.07
CA ASN A 66 7.43 23.45 -20.67
C ASN A 66 6.56 23.03 -21.85
N GLU A 67 6.74 23.64 -23.02
CA GLU A 67 6.06 23.26 -24.27
C GLU A 67 6.45 21.85 -24.70
N VAL A 68 7.75 21.51 -24.69
CA VAL A 68 8.24 20.16 -25.01
C VAL A 68 7.63 19.12 -24.06
N VAL A 69 7.53 19.41 -22.76
CA VAL A 69 6.89 18.53 -21.77
C VAL A 69 5.39 18.39 -22.06
N GLN A 70 4.70 19.48 -22.40
CA GLN A 70 3.29 19.42 -22.78
C GLN A 70 3.08 18.58 -24.05
N ASP A 71 3.88 18.79 -25.09
CA ASP A 71 3.79 18.06 -26.35
C ASP A 71 4.12 16.57 -26.19
N THR A 72 5.10 16.24 -25.36
CA THR A 72 5.50 14.84 -25.15
C THR A 72 4.54 14.04 -24.29
N TYR A 73 3.82 14.65 -23.33
CA TYR A 73 2.95 13.90 -22.41
C TYR A 73 1.46 14.23 -22.54
N VAL A 74 1.08 15.48 -22.78
CA VAL A 74 -0.34 15.88 -22.81
C VAL A 74 -0.98 15.53 -24.16
N SER A 75 -0.31 15.83 -25.28
CA SER A 75 -0.77 15.48 -26.63
C SER A 75 -1.03 13.98 -26.84
N PRO A 76 -0.18 13.04 -26.35
CA PRO A 76 -0.49 11.61 -26.43
C PRO A 76 -1.53 11.13 -25.41
N THR A 77 -1.77 11.85 -24.30
CA THR A 77 -2.88 11.52 -23.38
C THR A 77 -4.23 11.75 -24.05
N ILE A 78 -4.34 12.79 -24.88
CA ILE A 78 -5.54 13.09 -25.69
C ILE A 78 -5.68 12.07 -26.85
N ASN A 79 -4.56 11.65 -27.45
CA ASN A 79 -4.55 10.74 -28.60
C ASN A 79 -4.40 9.24 -28.23
N THR A 80 -4.37 8.87 -26.95
CA THR A 80 -4.13 7.49 -26.44
C THR A 80 -2.99 6.74 -27.15
N ASN A 81 -1.92 7.45 -27.50
CA ASN A 81 -0.79 6.88 -28.24
C ASN A 81 0.39 6.63 -27.30
N SER A 82 0.31 5.55 -26.51
CA SER A 82 1.49 5.01 -25.83
C SER A 82 2.39 4.31 -26.86
N PRO A 83 3.72 4.37 -26.74
CA PRO A 83 4.64 3.60 -27.60
C PRO A 83 4.44 2.07 -27.51
N LEU A 84 3.75 1.59 -26.46
CA LEU A 84 3.38 0.19 -26.25
C LEU A 84 1.90 -0.08 -26.60
N LYS A 85 1.32 0.61 -27.59
CA LYS A 85 -0.07 0.40 -28.02
C LYS A 85 -0.27 -1.03 -28.54
N GLU A 86 -0.53 -1.95 -27.62
CA GLU A 86 -1.26 -3.17 -27.91
C GLU A 86 -2.73 -2.76 -28.12
N ASP A 87 -3.44 -3.43 -29.04
CA ASP A 87 -4.88 -3.24 -29.18
C ASP A 87 -5.54 -3.40 -27.79
N PRO A 88 -6.50 -2.54 -27.42
CA PRO A 88 -7.15 -2.58 -26.11
C PRO A 88 -7.43 -4.05 -25.78
N ILE A 89 -6.91 -4.53 -24.65
CA ILE A 89 -7.31 -5.84 -24.14
C ILE A 89 -8.81 -5.70 -23.89
N GLU A 90 -9.61 -6.06 -24.89
CA GLU A 90 -11.05 -6.06 -24.75
C GLU A 90 -11.32 -6.88 -23.50
N PRO A 91 -12.03 -6.34 -22.51
CA PRO A 91 -12.46 -7.15 -21.40
C PRO A 91 -13.57 -8.07 -21.92
N THR A 92 -13.18 -9.10 -22.69
CA THR A 92 -14.08 -10.14 -23.22
C THR A 92 -14.67 -11.00 -22.10
N VAL A 93 -14.30 -10.73 -20.84
CA VAL A 93 -14.60 -11.59 -19.70
C VAL A 93 -15.61 -10.91 -18.78
N GLU A 94 -16.78 -11.51 -18.71
CA GLU A 94 -17.82 -11.19 -17.72
C GLU A 94 -17.27 -11.25 -16.30
N TRP A 95 -17.62 -10.24 -15.49
CA TRP A 95 -17.20 -10.19 -14.10
C TRP A 95 -17.75 -11.37 -13.30
N LYS A 96 -16.88 -12.06 -12.55
CA LYS A 96 -17.26 -13.14 -11.63
C LYS A 96 -16.94 -12.78 -10.19
N VAL A 97 -17.78 -13.28 -9.27
CA VAL A 97 -17.59 -13.10 -7.83
C VAL A 97 -16.22 -13.64 -7.40
N GLY A 98 -15.40 -12.77 -6.82
CA GLY A 98 -14.04 -13.09 -6.35
C GLY A 98 -12.91 -12.61 -7.26
N MET A 99 -13.24 -12.10 -8.46
CA MET A 99 -12.31 -11.32 -9.27
C MET A 99 -11.92 -10.02 -8.55
N GLN A 100 -10.67 -9.61 -8.71
CA GLN A 100 -10.14 -8.37 -8.12
C GLN A 100 -9.71 -7.41 -9.21
N ARG A 101 -10.40 -6.28 -9.29
CA ARG A 101 -9.97 -5.13 -10.11
C ARG A 101 -8.91 -4.30 -9.37
N THR A 102 -8.40 -3.30 -10.09
CA THR A 102 -7.46 -2.31 -9.55
C THR A 102 -8.08 -1.48 -8.43
N GLY A 103 -7.20 -0.87 -7.64
CA GLY A 103 -7.56 0.23 -6.77
C GLY A 103 -7.07 1.56 -7.33
N LEU A 104 -7.30 2.63 -6.60
CA LEU A 104 -6.88 3.98 -6.92
C LEU A 104 -5.95 4.54 -5.84
N ILE A 105 -5.14 5.52 -6.25
CA ILE A 105 -4.40 6.37 -5.32
C ILE A 105 -5.19 7.67 -5.19
N ALA A 106 -5.42 8.11 -3.97
CA ALA A 106 -6.20 9.32 -3.71
C ALA A 106 -5.46 10.24 -2.74
N LYS A 107 -5.59 11.54 -2.95
CA LYS A 107 -5.13 12.61 -2.08
C LYS A 107 -6.26 13.02 -1.14
N LYS A 108 -6.00 12.97 0.16
CA LYS A 108 -6.98 13.37 1.18
C LYS A 108 -7.11 14.89 1.21
N ILE A 109 -8.26 15.46 0.84
CA ILE A 109 -8.49 16.91 0.93
C ILE A 109 -8.91 17.32 2.34
N GLY A 110 -9.88 16.62 2.93
CA GLY A 110 -10.47 17.09 4.18
C GLY A 110 -11.67 16.29 4.63
N ILE A 111 -12.41 16.87 5.57
CA ILE A 111 -13.62 16.29 6.16
C ILE A 111 -14.78 17.23 5.84
N TYR A 112 -15.90 16.66 5.40
CA TYR A 112 -17.11 17.40 5.06
C TYR A 112 -18.35 16.68 5.62
N PRO A 113 -19.30 17.37 6.26
CA PRO A 113 -20.54 16.74 6.72
C PRO A 113 -21.53 16.54 5.55
N LEU A 114 -22.21 15.39 5.53
CA LEU A 114 -23.33 15.08 4.65
C LEU A 114 -24.56 14.73 5.49
N TRP A 115 -25.75 14.83 4.89
CA TRP A 115 -27.01 14.46 5.52
C TRP A 115 -27.62 13.25 4.79
N LEU A 116 -28.12 12.29 5.56
CA LEU A 116 -28.93 11.21 5.02
C LEU A 116 -30.38 11.69 4.87
N LYS A 117 -31.15 11.01 4.02
CA LYS A 117 -32.60 11.24 3.86
C LYS A 117 -33.36 11.08 5.18
N ASN A 118 -32.81 10.32 6.13
CA ASN A 118 -33.35 10.14 7.48
C ASN A 118 -33.09 11.34 8.42
N GLY A 119 -32.55 12.45 7.93
CA GLY A 119 -32.18 13.63 8.74
C GLY A 119 -30.94 13.45 9.62
N LYS A 120 -30.25 12.29 9.54
CA LYS A 120 -29.03 12.03 10.31
C LYS A 120 -27.81 12.68 9.66
N LYS A 121 -27.06 13.46 10.44
CA LYS A 121 -25.76 14.00 10.03
C LYS A 121 -24.69 12.91 10.04
N VAL A 122 -23.99 12.78 8.92
CA VAL A 122 -22.88 11.86 8.73
C VAL A 122 -21.62 12.65 8.40
N SER A 123 -20.51 12.34 9.06
CA SER A 123 -19.22 12.93 8.66
C SER A 123 -18.60 12.11 7.54
N SER A 124 -18.11 12.79 6.51
CA SER A 124 -17.45 12.17 5.37
C SER A 124 -16.06 12.76 5.13
N THR A 125 -15.23 12.03 4.43
CA THR A 125 -13.87 12.44 4.05
C THR A 125 -13.76 12.55 2.54
N LEU A 126 -13.17 13.66 2.09
CA LEU A 126 -12.95 13.99 0.69
C LEU A 126 -11.63 13.37 0.21
N LEU A 127 -11.71 12.52 -0.80
CA LEU A 127 -10.57 11.90 -1.45
C LEU A 127 -10.56 12.29 -2.94
N GLN A 128 -9.54 13.02 -3.36
CA GLN A 128 -9.36 13.40 -4.76
C GLN A 128 -8.46 12.42 -5.48
N ILE A 129 -8.82 12.05 -6.69
CA ILE A 129 -7.99 11.26 -7.59
C ILE A 129 -7.29 12.22 -8.54
N VAL A 130 -5.96 12.24 -8.46
CA VAL A 130 -5.11 13.18 -9.21
C VAL A 130 -4.21 12.36 -10.13
N ASP A 131 -4.41 12.52 -11.44
CA ASP A 131 -3.60 11.95 -12.53
C ASP A 131 -3.22 10.48 -12.32
N ASN A 132 -4.21 9.65 -11.97
CA ASN A 132 -3.99 8.23 -11.79
C ASN A 132 -3.87 7.54 -13.15
N GLU A 133 -2.74 6.90 -13.41
CA GLU A 133 -2.50 6.16 -14.64
C GLU A 133 -1.80 4.82 -14.35
N VAL A 134 -2.08 3.84 -15.20
CA VAL A 134 -1.40 2.54 -15.14
C VAL A 134 0.00 2.70 -15.72
N VAL A 135 1.02 2.42 -14.92
CA VAL A 135 2.43 2.51 -15.35
C VAL A 135 2.92 1.18 -15.89
N LYS A 136 2.56 0.06 -15.26
CA LYS A 136 3.07 -1.25 -15.67
C LYS A 136 2.16 -2.38 -15.21
N TYR A 137 1.95 -3.35 -16.09
CA TYR A 137 1.35 -4.63 -15.73
C TYR A 137 2.43 -5.71 -15.58
N ILE A 138 2.35 -6.48 -14.50
CA ILE A 138 3.17 -7.66 -14.25
C ILE A 138 2.23 -8.87 -14.22
N PRO A 139 2.35 -9.81 -15.18
CA PRO A 139 1.50 -10.98 -15.21
C PRO A 139 1.75 -11.88 -14.00
N PRO A 140 0.77 -12.72 -13.61
CA PRO A 140 0.85 -13.56 -12.41
C PRO A 140 2.12 -14.44 -12.39
N GLU A 141 2.52 -14.96 -13.55
CA GLU A 141 3.69 -15.82 -13.72
C GLU A 141 4.98 -15.15 -13.25
N LYS A 142 5.20 -13.89 -13.65
CA LYS A 142 6.37 -13.09 -13.30
C LYS A 142 6.30 -12.52 -11.88
N PHE A 143 5.11 -12.17 -11.39
CA PHE A 143 4.95 -11.52 -10.08
C PHE A 143 5.26 -12.44 -8.90
N PHE A 144 4.89 -13.73 -9.01
CA PHE A 144 5.21 -14.76 -8.02
C PHE A 144 5.80 -15.98 -8.73
N PRO A 145 7.09 -15.99 -9.13
CA PRO A 145 7.64 -17.16 -9.81
C PRO A 145 7.52 -18.41 -8.92
N VAL A 146 7.12 -19.56 -9.50
CA VAL A 146 7.05 -20.82 -8.75
C VAL A 146 8.48 -21.29 -8.51
N ILE A 147 8.91 -21.34 -7.25
CA ILE A 147 10.26 -21.80 -6.87
C ILE A 147 10.31 -23.34 -6.72
N SER A 148 9.17 -24.00 -6.50
CA SER A 148 9.08 -25.46 -6.32
C SER A 148 8.60 -26.20 -7.57
N LYS A 149 9.12 -27.42 -7.81
CA LYS A 149 8.68 -28.31 -8.90
C LYS A 149 7.25 -28.81 -8.73
N THR A 150 6.74 -28.88 -7.49
CA THR A 150 5.36 -29.23 -7.17
C THR A 150 4.57 -27.95 -6.85
N PRO A 151 3.67 -27.50 -7.75
CA PRO A 151 2.79 -26.37 -7.46
C PRO A 151 1.76 -26.78 -6.41
N SER A 152 1.69 -26.06 -5.28
CA SER A 152 0.60 -26.23 -4.31
C SER A 152 -0.75 -25.79 -4.92
N ILE A 153 -1.88 -26.19 -4.32
CA ILE A 153 -3.25 -25.78 -4.72
C ILE A 153 -3.38 -24.25 -4.91
N GLN A 154 -2.52 -23.46 -4.27
CA GLN A 154 -2.44 -22.00 -4.40
C GLN A 154 -2.05 -21.51 -5.82
N VAL A 155 -1.57 -22.38 -6.71
CA VAL A 155 -1.17 -22.01 -8.08
C VAL A 155 -2.37 -21.74 -9.00
N LYS A 156 -3.56 -22.29 -8.72
CA LYS A 156 -4.75 -22.08 -9.57
C LYS A 156 -5.30 -20.64 -9.58
N ASN A 157 -5.11 -19.88 -8.50
CA ASN A 157 -5.64 -18.51 -8.35
C ASN A 157 -4.51 -17.46 -8.24
N ARG A 158 -3.47 -17.59 -9.05
CA ARG A 158 -2.39 -16.60 -9.10
C ARG A 158 -2.92 -15.28 -9.65
N ARG A 159 -2.59 -14.19 -8.96
CA ARG A 159 -2.97 -12.83 -9.32
C ARG A 159 -1.77 -12.10 -9.92
N GLY A 160 -2.05 -11.25 -10.90
CA GLY A 160 -1.10 -10.30 -11.44
C GLY A 160 -0.94 -9.10 -10.52
N CYS A 161 -0.12 -8.15 -10.97
CA CYS A 161 0.13 -6.91 -10.26
C CYS A 161 0.11 -5.75 -11.25
N LEU A 162 -0.71 -4.73 -10.97
CA LEU A 162 -0.70 -3.46 -11.69
C LEU A 162 0.01 -2.40 -10.83
N ILE A 163 0.95 -1.68 -11.45
CA ILE A 163 1.61 -0.52 -10.87
C ILE A 163 0.85 0.71 -11.37
N ILE A 164 0.30 1.46 -10.44
CA ILE A 164 -0.44 2.70 -10.71
C ILE A 164 0.40 3.85 -10.18
N GLY A 165 0.49 4.91 -10.96
CA GLY A 165 1.13 6.16 -10.57
C GLY A 165 0.09 7.26 -10.38
N ALA A 166 0.38 8.19 -9.48
CA ALA A 166 -0.48 9.34 -9.18
C ALA A 166 0.33 10.63 -9.06
N GLU A 167 -0.31 11.72 -9.46
CA GLU A 167 0.21 13.10 -9.52
C GLU A 167 1.45 13.25 -10.42
N ASN A 168 1.32 14.09 -11.43
CA ASN A 168 2.41 14.40 -12.35
C ASN A 168 3.54 15.17 -11.67
N ILE A 169 4.77 14.83 -12.02
CA ILE A 169 6.00 15.55 -11.64
C ILE A 169 6.78 15.88 -12.90
N ASP A 170 7.48 17.01 -12.86
CA ASP A 170 8.43 17.41 -13.88
C ASP A 170 9.56 16.37 -14.03
N PRO A 171 9.82 15.83 -15.23
CA PRO A 171 10.84 14.82 -15.46
C PRO A 171 12.25 15.20 -14.97
N GLN A 172 12.55 16.51 -14.90
CA GLN A 172 13.84 17.05 -14.48
C GLN A 172 14.16 16.82 -13.00
N LEU A 173 13.13 16.76 -12.13
CA LEU A 173 13.31 16.59 -10.69
C LEU A 173 13.66 15.15 -10.28
N ILE A 174 13.65 14.24 -11.26
CA ILE A 174 13.67 12.81 -11.06
C ILE A 174 14.98 12.21 -11.58
N THR A 175 15.45 11.13 -10.93
CA THR A 175 16.64 10.41 -11.40
C THR A 175 16.37 9.69 -12.72
N LYS A 176 17.37 9.64 -13.61
CA LYS A 176 17.30 8.93 -14.90
C LYS A 176 16.77 7.48 -14.77
N GLU A 177 17.16 6.77 -13.72
CA GLU A 177 16.69 5.40 -13.45
C GLU A 177 15.19 5.33 -13.16
N TYR A 178 14.67 6.26 -12.35
CA TYR A 178 13.25 6.32 -12.05
C TYR A 178 12.44 6.79 -13.27
N TYR A 179 12.98 7.74 -14.03
CA TYR A 179 12.41 8.17 -15.31
C TYR A 179 12.27 7.01 -16.30
N GLY A 180 13.27 6.11 -16.37
CA GLY A 180 13.24 4.95 -17.27
C GLY A 180 12.01 4.05 -17.11
N ILE A 181 11.39 4.01 -15.92
CA ILE A 181 10.15 3.24 -15.67
C ILE A 181 8.98 3.76 -16.51
N PHE A 182 8.93 5.08 -16.73
CA PHE A 182 7.83 5.76 -17.43
C PHE A 182 8.13 5.94 -18.92
N ASN A 183 9.41 6.00 -19.29
CA ASN A 183 9.85 6.13 -20.67
C ASN A 183 9.36 4.96 -21.54
N ASP A 184 9.37 3.74 -21.00
CA ASP A 184 8.87 2.55 -21.68
C ASP A 184 7.38 2.67 -22.05
N THR A 185 6.59 3.39 -21.24
CA THR A 185 5.13 3.46 -21.37
C THR A 185 4.61 4.77 -21.93
N GLY A 186 5.48 5.77 -22.09
CA GLY A 186 5.13 7.11 -22.56
C GLY A 186 4.28 7.92 -21.58
N VAL A 187 4.22 7.50 -20.31
CA VAL A 187 3.46 8.18 -19.25
C VAL A 187 4.31 9.28 -18.63
N GLN A 188 3.70 10.39 -18.20
CA GLN A 188 4.42 11.41 -17.44
C GLN A 188 4.91 10.83 -16.10
N PRO A 189 6.14 11.15 -15.66
CA PRO A 189 6.63 10.71 -14.35
C PRO A 189 5.68 11.08 -13.21
N LYS A 190 5.42 10.12 -12.32
CA LYS A 190 4.44 10.26 -11.23
C LYS A 190 5.12 10.37 -9.88
N ARG A 191 4.55 11.13 -8.93
CA ARG A 191 5.10 11.27 -7.57
C ARG A 191 5.06 9.98 -6.78
N ILE A 192 3.97 9.23 -6.93
CA ILE A 192 3.70 8.07 -6.08
C ILE A 192 3.34 6.91 -6.95
N LEU A 193 4.09 5.82 -6.79
CA LEU A 193 3.80 4.54 -7.39
C LEU A 193 3.25 3.58 -6.34
N ARG A 194 2.14 2.94 -6.65
CA ARG A 194 1.60 1.86 -5.83
C ARG A 194 1.23 0.65 -6.66
N ARG A 195 1.56 -0.51 -6.10
CA ARG A 195 1.19 -1.80 -6.65
C ARG A 195 -0.16 -2.27 -6.11
N PHE A 196 -1.04 -2.72 -7.00
CA PHE A 196 -2.32 -3.36 -6.71
C PHE A 196 -2.31 -4.78 -7.25
N ILE A 197 -2.80 -5.71 -6.44
CA ILE A 197 -2.90 -7.11 -6.82
C ILE A 197 -4.22 -7.27 -7.56
N VAL A 198 -4.18 -7.79 -8.77
CA VAL A 198 -5.34 -7.90 -9.66
C VAL A 198 -5.50 -9.30 -10.22
N SER A 199 -6.72 -9.67 -10.53
CA SER A 199 -7.02 -10.86 -11.32
C SER A 199 -6.47 -10.71 -12.75
N ARG A 200 -6.23 -11.82 -13.44
CA ARG A 200 -5.66 -11.79 -14.81
C ARG A 200 -6.60 -11.10 -15.79
N GLU A 201 -7.90 -11.26 -15.56
CA GLU A 201 -9.00 -10.69 -16.33
C GLU A 201 -9.19 -9.19 -16.08
N ALA A 202 -8.63 -8.68 -14.97
CA ALA A 202 -8.64 -7.26 -14.63
C ALA A 202 -7.34 -6.55 -15.04
N ALA A 203 -6.60 -7.12 -15.99
CA ALA A 203 -5.40 -6.50 -16.53
C ALA A 203 -5.79 -5.24 -17.32
N LEU A 204 -5.04 -4.17 -17.09
CA LEU A 204 -5.19 -2.92 -17.82
C LEU A 204 -3.90 -2.63 -18.56
N GLN A 205 -4.03 -1.95 -19.69
CA GLN A 205 -2.88 -1.53 -20.45
C GLN A 205 -2.11 -0.43 -19.71
N PRO A 206 -0.78 -0.41 -19.83
CA PRO A 206 -0.01 0.75 -19.43
C PRO A 206 -0.48 2.01 -20.21
N GLY A 207 -0.53 3.15 -19.54
CA GLY A 207 -1.04 4.41 -20.08
C GLY A 207 -2.54 4.64 -19.88
N THR A 208 -3.32 3.63 -19.44
CA THR A 208 -4.76 3.83 -19.20
C THR A 208 -5.00 4.79 -18.00
N PRO A 209 -5.75 5.90 -18.19
CA PRO A 209 -6.12 6.79 -17.10
C PRO A 209 -7.24 6.19 -16.24
N LEU A 210 -7.22 6.51 -14.95
CA LEU A 210 -8.18 6.01 -13.96
C LEU A 210 -8.87 7.16 -13.24
N PHE A 211 -10.20 7.19 -13.33
CA PHE A 211 -11.04 8.25 -12.77
C PHE A 211 -11.75 7.84 -11.48
N ALA A 212 -12.42 8.79 -10.83
CA ALA A 212 -13.24 8.54 -9.65
C ALA A 212 -14.43 7.60 -9.90
N THR A 213 -14.93 7.62 -11.14
CA THR A 213 -15.98 6.73 -11.65
C THR A 213 -15.59 5.26 -11.73
N HIS A 214 -14.33 4.91 -11.43
CA HIS A 214 -13.94 3.53 -11.17
C HIS A 214 -14.81 2.89 -10.10
N PHE A 215 -15.18 3.64 -9.06
CA PHE A 215 -16.09 3.18 -8.02
C PHE A 215 -17.51 3.70 -8.25
N LYS A 216 -18.51 3.02 -7.67
CA LYS A 216 -19.91 3.48 -7.65
C LYS A 216 -20.30 3.95 -6.24
N PRO A 217 -21.22 4.92 -6.10
CA PRO A 217 -21.80 5.23 -4.79
C PRO A 217 -22.44 3.99 -4.16
N GLY A 218 -22.37 3.87 -2.83
CA GLY A 218 -22.85 2.70 -2.10
C GLY A 218 -21.85 1.54 -2.00
N GLU A 219 -20.82 1.48 -2.86
CA GLU A 219 -19.77 0.46 -2.79
C GLU A 219 -18.93 0.59 -1.51
N ILE A 220 -18.31 -0.53 -1.12
CA ILE A 220 -17.53 -0.65 0.11
C ILE A 220 -16.07 -0.89 -0.24
N VAL A 221 -15.21 -0.01 0.26
CA VAL A 221 -13.78 0.03 -0.03
C VAL A 221 -12.94 -0.11 1.24
N ASP A 222 -11.71 -0.57 1.07
CA ASP A 222 -10.67 -0.54 2.08
C ASP A 222 -9.66 0.55 1.71
N ILE A 223 -9.29 1.37 2.70
CA ILE A 223 -8.41 2.52 2.51
C ILE A 223 -7.15 2.34 3.33
N ARG A 224 -6.00 2.36 2.66
CA ARG A 224 -4.68 2.21 3.26
C ARG A 224 -3.92 3.53 3.17
N GLY A 225 -3.51 4.08 4.30
CA GLY A 225 -2.73 5.32 4.35
C GLY A 225 -1.62 5.25 5.38
N LYS A 226 -0.73 6.23 5.34
CA LYS A 226 0.31 6.43 6.37
C LYS A 226 -0.30 7.29 7.47
N THR A 227 -0.31 6.80 8.70
CA THR A 227 -0.86 7.58 9.83
C THR A 227 -0.01 8.81 10.11
N VAL A 228 -0.66 9.90 10.56
CA VAL A 228 -0.04 11.12 11.11
C VAL A 228 1.18 10.79 11.96
N ASP A 229 2.29 11.47 11.72
CA ASP A 229 3.49 11.31 12.53
C ASP A 229 3.33 12.07 13.85
N ARG A 230 3.58 11.40 14.98
CA ARG A 230 3.55 12.03 16.31
C ARG A 230 4.91 12.00 16.99
N GLY A 231 5.97 11.56 16.31
CA GLY A 231 7.32 11.47 16.86
C GLY A 231 7.42 10.53 18.07
N PHE A 232 8.40 10.78 18.95
CA PHE A 232 8.59 10.00 20.18
C PHE A 232 7.52 10.35 21.22
N GLN A 233 6.70 9.36 21.61
CA GLN A 233 5.59 9.54 22.54
C GLN A 233 5.76 8.68 23.79
N GLY A 234 5.33 9.25 24.93
CA GLY A 234 5.25 8.55 26.21
C GLY A 234 4.16 7.46 26.23
N VAL A 235 4.20 6.58 27.23
CA VAL A 235 3.32 5.41 27.33
C VAL A 235 1.83 5.74 27.42
N MET A 236 1.47 6.86 28.04
CA MET A 236 0.07 7.28 28.14
C MET A 236 -0.52 7.60 26.77
N LYS A 237 0.15 8.41 25.95
CA LYS A 237 -0.33 8.80 24.61
C LYS A 237 -0.16 7.68 23.58
N ARG A 238 0.91 6.89 23.68
CA ARG A 238 1.21 5.80 22.74
C ARG A 238 0.35 4.55 22.95
N TRP A 239 0.08 4.19 24.20
CA TRP A 239 -0.55 2.92 24.57
C TRP A 239 -1.82 3.05 25.43
N GLY A 240 -2.22 4.27 25.81
CA GLY A 240 -3.40 4.49 26.65
C GLY A 240 -3.19 4.11 28.12
N PHE A 241 -1.96 4.13 28.63
CA PHE A 241 -1.71 3.86 30.06
C PHE A 241 -2.36 4.94 30.93
N LYS A 242 -2.96 4.55 32.07
CA LYS A 242 -3.64 5.47 32.99
C LYS A 242 -2.69 6.43 33.72
N GLY A 243 -1.44 6.02 33.94
CA GLY A 243 -0.48 6.78 34.76
C GLY A 243 -0.67 6.55 36.26
N MET A 244 -0.07 7.42 37.08
CA MET A 244 -0.26 7.46 38.55
C MET A 244 -1.10 8.67 38.96
N PRO A 245 -1.77 8.65 40.13
CA PRO A 245 -2.56 9.79 40.59
C PRO A 245 -1.72 11.06 40.75
N ALA A 246 -2.40 12.21 40.74
CA ALA A 246 -1.77 13.51 40.87
C ALA A 246 -1.47 13.88 42.35
N SER A 247 -2.34 13.47 43.27
CA SER A 247 -2.27 13.76 44.71
C SER A 247 -1.86 12.54 45.55
N HIS A 248 -1.95 12.65 46.89
CA HIS A 248 -1.63 11.59 47.86
C HIS A 248 -0.18 11.09 47.83
N GLY A 249 0.77 12.02 47.77
CA GLY A 249 2.21 11.72 47.95
C GLY A 249 2.95 11.16 46.73
N VAL A 250 2.32 11.10 45.55
CA VAL A 250 2.99 10.69 44.32
C VAL A 250 4.02 11.75 43.89
N THR A 251 5.29 11.37 43.82
CA THR A 251 6.39 12.27 43.44
C THR A 251 7.04 11.86 42.12
N LYS A 252 7.03 12.74 41.10
CA LYS A 252 7.77 12.59 39.82
C LYS A 252 7.44 11.33 38.98
N THR A 253 6.34 10.62 39.27
CA THR A 253 5.97 9.36 38.57
C THR A 253 4.64 9.41 37.80
N HIS A 254 3.93 10.55 37.78
CA HIS A 254 2.57 10.67 37.21
C HIS A 254 2.38 10.05 35.80
N ARG A 255 3.41 10.11 34.93
CA ARG A 255 3.33 9.64 33.53
C ARG A 255 4.26 8.47 33.20
N ARG A 256 4.85 7.82 34.22
CA ARG A 256 5.78 6.70 34.04
C ARG A 256 5.02 5.39 33.67
N PRO A 257 5.69 4.41 33.05
CA PRO A 257 5.09 3.11 32.72
C PRO A 257 4.69 2.25 33.91
N GLY A 258 5.26 2.50 35.10
CA GLY A 258 5.14 1.60 36.24
C GLY A 258 6.01 0.36 36.05
N ASN A 259 5.55 -0.79 36.54
CA ASN A 259 6.28 -2.05 36.43
C ASN A 259 6.29 -2.56 34.96
N ILE A 260 7.46 -2.99 34.49
CA ILE A 260 7.73 -3.47 33.12
C ILE A 260 8.00 -4.99 33.09
N GLY A 261 8.28 -5.60 34.24
CA GLY A 261 8.75 -6.98 34.36
C GLY A 261 7.89 -7.86 35.25
N SER A 262 7.89 -9.16 34.94
CA SER A 262 7.50 -10.20 35.87
C SER A 262 8.79 -10.67 36.54
N GLY A 263 8.93 -10.46 37.86
CA GLY A 263 10.07 -11.00 38.61
C GLY A 263 10.14 -12.54 38.54
N GLY A 264 11.23 -13.14 39.01
CA GLY A 264 11.38 -14.59 39.09
C GLY A 264 12.31 -15.19 38.02
N THR A 265 11.99 -16.39 37.55
CA THR A 265 12.87 -17.23 36.70
C THR A 265 13.21 -16.63 35.34
N LYS A 266 12.36 -15.74 34.81
CA LYS A 266 12.62 -14.99 33.56
C LYS A 266 12.95 -13.53 33.91
N ALA A 267 14.15 -13.29 34.44
CA ALA A 267 14.67 -11.98 34.81
C ALA A 267 15.03 -11.10 33.58
N ARG A 268 14.07 -10.91 32.66
CA ARG A 268 14.22 -10.07 31.46
C ARG A 268 12.89 -9.43 31.05
N VAL A 269 12.96 -8.36 30.27
CA VAL A 269 11.76 -7.77 29.65
C VAL A 269 11.30 -8.64 28.48
N MET A 270 10.00 -8.95 28.45
CA MET A 270 9.42 -9.75 27.37
C MET A 270 9.47 -8.99 26.02
N PRO A 271 9.77 -9.65 24.89
CA PRO A 271 9.70 -9.02 23.58
C PRO A 271 8.26 -8.54 23.30
N GLY A 272 8.13 -7.32 22.78
CA GLY A 272 6.82 -6.72 22.51
C GLY A 272 6.18 -5.98 23.69
N THR A 273 6.85 -5.88 24.85
CA THR A 273 6.38 -5.07 25.97
C THR A 273 6.16 -3.61 25.57
N LYS A 274 5.02 -3.04 25.99
CA LYS A 274 4.59 -1.69 25.65
C LYS A 274 5.44 -0.64 26.37
N LEU A 275 6.31 0.04 25.62
CA LEU A 275 7.25 1.05 26.11
C LEU A 275 7.12 2.38 25.35
N PRO A 276 7.65 3.52 25.85
CA PRO A 276 7.64 4.78 25.12
C PRO A 276 8.44 4.65 23.82
N GLY A 277 8.15 5.49 22.83
CA GLY A 277 8.81 5.44 21.53
C GLY A 277 8.02 6.08 20.41
N HIS A 278 8.53 5.92 19.19
CA HIS A 278 7.92 6.51 18.00
C HIS A 278 6.47 6.04 17.79
N MET A 279 5.55 6.99 17.64
CA MET A 279 4.12 6.79 17.41
C MET A 279 3.71 7.43 16.08
N GLY A 280 2.90 6.74 15.30
CA GLY A 280 2.48 7.22 13.98
C GLY A 280 3.46 6.86 12.88
N ASN A 281 3.34 7.53 11.72
CA ASN A 281 4.17 7.33 10.54
C ASN A 281 4.21 5.86 10.00
N ARG A 282 3.16 5.09 10.30
CA ARG A 282 3.04 3.66 9.91
C ARG A 282 1.86 3.47 8.97
N TRP A 283 1.95 2.48 8.10
CA TRP A 283 0.85 2.08 7.23
C TRP A 283 -0.27 1.43 8.05
N ARG A 284 -1.48 1.96 7.94
CA ARG A 284 -2.70 1.37 8.51
C ARG A 284 -3.77 1.28 7.43
N ILE A 285 -4.69 0.34 7.62
CA ILE A 285 -5.80 0.07 6.71
C ILE A 285 -7.08 0.27 7.51
N LEU A 286 -7.94 1.17 7.05
CA LEU A 286 -9.32 1.28 7.47
C LEU A 286 -10.15 0.42 6.50
N ARG A 287 -10.87 -0.58 7.02
CA ARG A 287 -11.60 -1.56 6.19
C ARG A 287 -13.10 -1.31 6.25
N GLY A 288 -13.80 -1.66 5.17
CA GLY A 288 -15.26 -1.68 5.14
C GLY A 288 -15.90 -0.28 5.13
N VAL A 289 -15.27 0.66 4.43
CA VAL A 289 -15.71 2.05 4.37
C VAL A 289 -16.63 2.24 3.17
N ARG A 290 -17.80 2.83 3.36
CA ARG A 290 -18.79 3.02 2.28
C ARG A 290 -18.55 4.33 1.53
N ILE A 291 -18.76 4.32 0.22
CA ILE A 291 -18.75 5.52 -0.62
C ILE A 291 -20.14 6.16 -0.60
N LEU A 292 -20.20 7.47 -0.37
CA LEU A 292 -21.44 8.23 -0.20
C LEU A 292 -21.79 9.06 -1.43
N ARG A 293 -20.79 9.70 -2.02
CA ARG A 293 -20.93 10.60 -3.17
C ARG A 293 -19.67 10.55 -4.02
N ILE A 294 -19.81 10.70 -5.32
CA ILE A 294 -18.72 10.84 -6.28
C ILE A 294 -19.01 12.08 -7.14
N ASN A 295 -18.00 12.90 -7.38
CA ASN A 295 -18.04 14.00 -8.34
C ASN A 295 -17.12 13.65 -9.52
N THR A 296 -17.70 13.63 -10.72
CA THR A 296 -17.03 13.20 -11.95
C THR A 296 -16.12 14.28 -12.52
N LYS A 297 -16.52 15.55 -12.41
CA LYS A 297 -15.76 16.71 -12.92
C LYS A 297 -14.42 16.93 -12.22
N TYR A 298 -14.40 16.87 -10.90
CA TYR A 298 -13.20 17.11 -10.09
C TYR A 298 -12.50 15.82 -9.63
N ASN A 299 -13.05 14.65 -10.02
CA ASN A 299 -12.57 13.33 -9.59
C ASN A 299 -12.47 13.18 -8.06
N VAL A 300 -13.51 13.60 -7.33
CA VAL A 300 -13.55 13.56 -5.86
C VAL A 300 -14.54 12.50 -5.38
N ILE A 301 -14.15 11.75 -4.35
CA ILE A 301 -14.94 10.71 -3.72
C ILE A 301 -15.15 11.07 -2.25
N TRP A 302 -16.40 11.03 -1.81
CA TRP A 302 -16.78 11.19 -0.41
C TRP A 302 -16.95 9.81 0.21
N VAL A 303 -16.15 9.56 1.23
CA VAL A 303 -16.14 8.29 1.95
C VAL A 303 -16.71 8.48 3.36
N LEU A 304 -17.44 7.50 3.85
CA LEU A 304 -18.02 7.49 5.20
C LEU A 304 -16.95 7.57 6.31
N GLY A 305 -17.12 8.51 7.22
CA GLY A 305 -16.31 8.67 8.43
C GLY A 305 -15.14 9.63 8.29
N GLN A 306 -14.58 10.02 9.44
CA GLN A 306 -13.45 10.96 9.55
C GLN A 306 -12.09 10.24 9.67
N ASN A 307 -12.12 8.93 9.91
CA ASN A 307 -10.99 8.15 10.42
C ASN A 307 -9.99 7.69 9.34
N ILE A 308 -9.96 8.37 8.19
CA ILE A 308 -9.01 8.02 7.12
C ILE A 308 -7.57 8.29 7.60
N PRO A 309 -6.69 7.28 7.56
CA PRO A 309 -5.32 7.40 8.05
C PRO A 309 -4.51 8.38 7.19
N GLY A 310 -3.97 9.41 7.83
CA GLY A 310 -3.11 10.41 7.20
C GLY A 310 -3.56 11.83 7.46
N GLU A 311 -2.65 12.76 7.25
CA GLU A 311 -2.90 14.19 7.35
C GLU A 311 -3.66 14.69 6.11
N THR A 312 -4.19 15.91 6.16
CA THR A 312 -4.67 16.60 4.96
C THR A 312 -3.54 16.70 3.94
N ASN A 313 -3.86 16.53 2.66
CA ASN A 313 -2.96 16.42 1.50
C ASN A 313 -2.07 15.16 1.45
N SER A 314 -2.24 14.21 2.38
CA SER A 314 -1.54 12.93 2.31
C SER A 314 -2.21 11.95 1.34
N TYR A 315 -1.43 10.98 0.86
CA TYR A 315 -1.90 9.97 -0.07
C TYR A 315 -2.40 8.73 0.63
N CYS A 316 -3.51 8.22 0.12
CA CYS A 316 -4.15 7.00 0.53
C CYS A 316 -4.35 6.09 -0.68
N TYR A 317 -4.36 4.78 -0.44
CA TYR A 317 -4.63 3.78 -1.45
C TYR A 317 -6.01 3.19 -1.17
N MET A 318 -6.90 3.29 -2.13
CA MET A 318 -8.28 2.84 -2.03
C MET A 318 -8.49 1.65 -2.97
N TYR A 319 -9.12 0.59 -2.49
CA TYR A 319 -9.40 -0.61 -3.30
C TYR A 319 -10.63 -1.32 -2.75
N ASP A 320 -11.23 -2.21 -3.54
CA ASP A 320 -12.42 -2.97 -3.12
C ASP A 320 -12.19 -3.70 -1.79
N THR A 321 -13.22 -3.75 -0.95
CA THR A 321 -13.06 -4.33 0.38
C THR A 321 -12.70 -5.81 0.35
N ARG A 322 -11.80 -6.21 1.27
CA ARG A 322 -11.44 -7.63 1.46
C ARG A 322 -12.30 -8.33 2.51
N LEU A 323 -13.25 -7.63 3.13
CA LEU A 323 -14.12 -8.22 4.14
C LEU A 323 -15.10 -9.22 3.49
N PRO A 324 -15.16 -10.48 3.95
CA PRO A 324 -15.93 -11.52 3.27
C PRO A 324 -17.43 -11.23 3.21
N LEU A 325 -18.00 -10.65 4.29
CA LEU A 325 -19.43 -10.36 4.41
C LEU A 325 -19.87 -9.08 3.68
N ARG A 326 -18.92 -8.26 3.22
CA ARG A 326 -19.20 -6.95 2.60
C ARG A 326 -18.68 -6.84 1.17
N LYS A 327 -18.35 -7.97 0.55
CA LYS A 327 -17.96 -8.01 -0.87
C LYS A 327 -19.14 -7.56 -1.74
N SER A 328 -18.84 -6.85 -2.82
CA SER A 328 -19.86 -6.50 -3.81
C SER A 328 -20.50 -7.76 -4.37
N GLN A 329 -21.83 -7.78 -4.36
CA GLN A 329 -22.63 -8.79 -5.05
C GLN A 329 -23.05 -8.29 -6.44
N THR A 330 -23.24 -6.97 -6.57
CA THR A 330 -23.53 -6.29 -7.83
C THR A 330 -22.25 -6.14 -8.65
N MET A 331 -22.42 -6.12 -9.98
CA MET A 331 -21.32 -5.94 -10.92
C MET A 331 -20.72 -4.54 -10.76
N PRO A 332 -19.46 -4.45 -10.28
CA PRO A 332 -18.76 -3.18 -10.23
C PRO A 332 -18.32 -2.77 -11.65
N ASN A 333 -17.86 -1.53 -11.83
CA ASN A 333 -17.21 -1.15 -13.09
C ASN A 333 -15.93 -1.99 -13.26
N PHE A 334 -15.93 -2.89 -14.24
CA PHE A 334 -14.89 -3.89 -14.44
C PHE A 334 -14.45 -3.90 -15.90
N PRO A 335 -13.13 -3.91 -16.19
CA PRO A 335 -12.00 -3.80 -15.26
C PRO A 335 -11.91 -2.41 -14.60
N THR A 336 -12.34 -1.37 -15.31
CA THR A 336 -12.43 0.03 -14.91
C THR A 336 -13.58 0.71 -15.67
N TYR A 337 -13.90 1.97 -15.36
CA TYR A 337 -14.81 2.78 -16.16
C TYR A 337 -14.07 3.48 -17.30
N PHE A 338 -14.60 3.41 -18.52
CA PHE A 338 -14.06 4.08 -19.71
C PHE A 338 -15.05 5.15 -20.19
N PRO A 339 -14.70 6.45 -20.13
CA PRO A 339 -15.62 7.52 -20.54
C PRO A 339 -15.92 7.49 -22.04
N ASN A 340 -14.94 7.15 -22.89
CA ASN A 340 -15.07 7.22 -24.35
C ASN A 340 -15.91 6.08 -24.96
N THR A 341 -16.09 4.97 -24.23
CA THR A 341 -16.82 3.79 -24.73
C THR A 341 -18.32 3.88 -24.44
N THR A 342 -18.71 4.72 -23.48
CA THR A 342 -20.11 4.82 -23.04
C THR A 342 -20.70 6.08 -23.66
N ASP A 343 -21.71 5.93 -24.53
CA ASP A 343 -22.36 7.09 -25.19
C ASP A 343 -23.15 7.96 -24.18
N GLU A 344 -23.38 7.46 -22.97
CA GLU A 344 -24.06 8.16 -21.88
C GLU A 344 -23.08 8.98 -21.04
N LEU A 345 -23.24 10.30 -21.07
CA LEU A 345 -22.57 11.23 -20.18
C LEU A 345 -23.09 11.04 -18.75
N LEU A 346 -22.20 10.64 -17.83
CA LEU A 346 -22.54 10.56 -16.42
C LEU A 346 -22.86 11.96 -15.86
N PRO A 347 -23.80 12.06 -14.90
CA PRO A 347 -24.05 13.32 -14.22
C PRO A 347 -22.80 13.79 -13.46
N GLU A 348 -22.74 15.10 -13.18
CA GLU A 348 -21.62 15.69 -12.43
C GLU A 348 -21.48 15.10 -11.02
N GLU A 349 -22.62 14.76 -10.41
CA GLU A 349 -22.68 14.22 -9.05
C GLU A 349 -23.47 12.92 -8.99
N LEU A 350 -22.85 11.91 -8.39
CA LEU A 350 -23.44 10.60 -8.16
C LEU A 350 -23.57 10.41 -6.65
N TYR A 351 -24.80 10.26 -6.16
CA TYR A 351 -25.12 10.04 -4.74
C TYR A 351 -25.49 8.59 -4.48
N ALA A 352 -25.22 8.10 -3.28
CA ALA A 352 -25.79 6.84 -2.80
C ALA A 352 -27.27 7.05 -2.43
N ASP A 353 -28.10 6.02 -2.57
CA ASP A 353 -29.56 6.09 -2.45
C ASP A 353 -30.07 6.70 -1.13
N ASP A 354 -29.31 6.53 -0.05
CA ASP A 354 -29.65 6.99 1.30
C ASP A 354 -29.16 8.40 1.62
N VAL A 355 -28.27 8.96 0.79
CA VAL A 355 -27.75 10.32 0.95
C VAL A 355 -28.72 11.31 0.31
N HIS A 356 -28.99 12.41 1.00
CA HIS A 356 -29.81 13.49 0.46
C HIS A 356 -28.96 14.37 -0.48
N PRO A 357 -29.33 14.49 -1.77
CA PRO A 357 -28.69 15.42 -2.69
C PRO A 357 -28.92 16.87 -2.27
N PHE A 358 -27.95 17.75 -2.52
CA PHE A 358 -28.07 19.17 -2.14
C PHE A 358 -29.01 19.97 -3.05
N SER A 359 -29.31 19.44 -4.24
CA SER A 359 -30.23 20.04 -5.21
C SER A 359 -31.70 19.82 -4.86
N ASP A 360 -31.99 18.81 -4.06
CA ASP A 360 -33.34 18.37 -3.78
C ASP A 360 -34.01 19.31 -2.75
N SER A 361 -35.34 19.31 -2.72
CA SER A 361 -36.11 20.08 -1.75
C SER A 361 -35.80 19.64 -0.32
N THR A 362 -36.01 20.55 0.64
CA THR A 362 -35.86 20.27 2.07
C THR A 362 -36.62 19.01 2.48
N ILE A 363 -36.01 18.21 3.35
CA ILE A 363 -36.60 16.96 3.86
C ILE A 363 -37.80 17.31 4.76
N GLU A 364 -38.98 16.79 4.42
CA GLU A 364 -40.19 16.87 5.23
C GLU A 364 -40.51 15.47 5.78
N PHE A 365 -40.71 15.37 7.10
CA PHE A 365 -41.18 14.14 7.74
C PHE A 365 -42.66 14.29 8.01
N GLN A 366 -43.49 13.50 7.33
CA GLN A 366 -44.91 13.42 7.65
C GLN A 366 -45.06 12.64 8.96
N GLU A 367 -45.81 13.21 9.91
CA GLU A 367 -46.20 12.48 11.11
C GLU A 367 -47.20 11.39 10.68
N GLU A 368 -46.84 10.12 10.87
CA GLU A 368 -47.78 9.02 10.66
C GLU A 368 -48.93 9.18 11.66
N SER A 369 -50.11 9.54 11.13
CA SER A 369 -51.36 9.79 11.86
C SER A 369 -51.97 8.55 12.48
#